data_AF-A0A7R9KKH3-F1
#
_entry.id   AF-A0A7R9KKH3-F1
#
_cell.length_a   1.000
_cell.length_b   1.000
_cell.length_c   1.000
_cell.angle_alpha   90.00
_cell.angle_beta   90.00
_cell.angle_gamma   90.00
#
_symmetry.space_group_name_H-M   'P 1'
#
loop_
_entity.id
_entity.type
_entity.pdbx_description
1 polymer ?
#
loop_
_entity_poly.entity_id
_entity_poly.type
_entity_poly.pdbx_seq_one_letter_code
_entity_poly.pdbx_strand_id
1 'polypeptide(L)'
;MSNGIENMVTLNYPLVICLAIAWLLMFLSISRGVKGLGKVAYFTAIFPYIMITILLGRGASLDGALDGIKYYVTPEWEKLANIKVWSQAASQIFFSLSICMGGVITLSSYNPFKNNFLRDSLTIAVCNSLTRFAIFSVIGFMAKDLNKNIDEVADQGVGLAFIVYPSALSMLPVAPLWSCLFFLMILILGFGSEMTLIEAIVMTIVDQWPHKLRHRKVWVLACVCVVMFLAGLFMCTSAGIYILQLMDSYCVPYSALFIAFFEVMTIAWVFGMNKYLERMKEMLGSYPFPKQYWKYMYQYFCPIVIAVLLILQFVYKLPTTYGNYEYPVYSEVIGWLLCVSSIIFIPGIALYQILYKMFAEKLSFKLAVKTLIEPTSVWSKSVESNGFSNGHEKSDQNR
;
A
#
# COMPACT_ATOMS: atom_id res chain seq x y z
N MET A 1 -21.48 -20.01 6.90
CA MET A 1 -20.20 -19.90 6.16
C MET A 1 -20.07 -21.14 5.29
N SER A 2 -19.44 -21.01 4.13
CA SER A 2 -19.15 -22.13 3.24
C SER A 2 -18.15 -23.12 3.86
N ASN A 3 -18.19 -24.40 3.49
CA ASN A 3 -17.21 -25.43 3.88
C ASN A 3 -15.91 -25.36 3.06
N GLY A 4 -15.82 -24.46 2.10
CA GLY A 4 -14.64 -24.30 1.24
C GLY A 4 -14.84 -23.29 0.11
N ILE A 5 -13.79 -23.03 -0.66
CA ILE A 5 -13.82 -22.08 -1.77
C ILE A 5 -14.71 -22.55 -2.95
N GLU A 6 -14.94 -23.86 -3.05
CA GLU A 6 -15.79 -24.53 -4.05
C GLU A 6 -17.25 -24.01 -4.05
N ASN A 7 -17.76 -23.67 -2.87
CA ASN A 7 -19.19 -23.47 -2.64
C ASN A 7 -19.54 -21.98 -2.56
N MET A 8 -19.50 -21.29 -3.71
CA MET A 8 -19.88 -19.86 -3.84
C MET A 8 -21.41 -19.66 -3.98
N VAL A 9 -22.22 -20.44 -3.25
CA VAL A 9 -23.64 -20.66 -3.60
C VAL A 9 -24.55 -19.44 -3.33
N THR A 10 -24.21 -18.57 -2.39
CA THR A 10 -25.11 -17.47 -1.98
C THR A 10 -24.37 -16.16 -1.73
N LEU A 11 -24.92 -15.07 -2.27
CA LEU A 11 -24.50 -13.71 -1.94
C LEU A 11 -25.05 -13.31 -0.57
N ASN A 12 -24.20 -12.73 0.27
CA ASN A 12 -24.59 -12.15 1.54
C ASN A 12 -25.05 -10.71 1.28
N TYR A 13 -26.37 -10.52 1.14
CA TYR A 13 -26.97 -9.21 0.84
C TYR A 13 -26.58 -8.10 1.83
N PRO A 14 -26.53 -8.34 3.16
CA PRO A 14 -25.96 -7.36 4.10
C PRO A 14 -24.56 -6.89 3.73
N LEU A 15 -23.64 -7.80 3.37
CA LEU A 15 -22.28 -7.44 2.96
C LEU A 15 -22.28 -6.67 1.63
N VAL A 16 -23.14 -7.04 0.68
CA VAL A 16 -23.28 -6.31 -0.59
C VAL A 16 -23.73 -4.87 -0.35
N ILE A 17 -24.67 -4.64 0.57
CA ILE A 17 -25.11 -3.28 0.94
C ILE A 17 -23.96 -2.51 1.61
N CYS A 18 -23.23 -3.13 2.53
CA CYS A 18 -22.06 -2.50 3.15
C CYS A 18 -20.99 -2.13 2.12
N LEU A 19 -20.71 -3.02 1.15
CA LEU A 19 -19.77 -2.77 0.06
C LEU A 19 -20.26 -1.62 -0.84
N ALA A 20 -21.56 -1.58 -1.17
CA ALA A 20 -22.14 -0.51 -1.97
C ALA A 20 -22.04 0.86 -1.27
N ILE A 21 -22.32 0.90 0.04
CA ILE A 21 -22.15 2.12 0.85
C ILE A 21 -20.67 2.52 0.88
N ALA A 22 -19.74 1.57 1.04
CA ALA A 22 -18.32 1.88 1.07
C ALA A 22 -17.85 2.52 -0.24
N TRP A 23 -18.19 1.94 -1.39
CA TRP A 23 -17.84 2.52 -2.70
C TRP A 23 -18.52 3.85 -2.98
N LEU A 24 -19.76 4.05 -2.50
CA LEU A 24 -20.43 5.35 -2.58
C LEU A 24 -19.69 6.42 -1.78
N LEU A 25 -19.30 6.12 -0.54
CA LEU A 25 -18.53 7.03 0.31
C LEU A 25 -17.16 7.34 -0.30
N MET A 26 -16.51 6.34 -0.91
CA MET A 26 -15.26 6.50 -1.64
C MET A 26 -15.40 7.46 -2.82
N PHE A 27 -16.43 7.25 -3.65
CA PHE A 27 -16.76 8.14 -4.77
C PHE A 27 -16.99 9.58 -4.28
N LEU A 28 -17.82 9.77 -3.26
CA LEU A 28 -18.13 11.09 -2.71
C LEU A 28 -16.87 11.79 -2.16
N SER A 29 -15.99 11.05 -1.49
CA SER A 29 -14.76 11.58 -0.90
C SER A 29 -13.77 12.07 -1.96
N ILE A 30 -13.59 11.32 -3.05
CA ILE A 30 -12.64 11.66 -4.13
C ILE A 30 -13.25 12.62 -5.16
N SER A 31 -14.57 12.64 -5.33
CA SER A 31 -15.27 13.49 -6.32
C SER A 31 -14.98 14.98 -6.14
N ARG A 32 -14.69 15.43 -4.90
CA ARG A 32 -14.32 16.82 -4.57
C ARG A 32 -12.84 17.14 -4.85
N GLY A 33 -12.07 16.20 -5.40
CA GLY A 33 -10.66 16.34 -5.76
C GLY A 33 -9.70 16.33 -4.57
N VAL A 34 -8.42 16.56 -4.85
CA VAL A 34 -7.31 16.47 -3.89
C VAL A 34 -7.46 17.43 -2.68
N LYS A 35 -8.13 18.58 -2.87
CA LYS A 35 -8.46 19.50 -1.76
C LYS A 35 -9.49 18.92 -0.80
N GLY A 36 -10.45 18.14 -1.31
CA GLY A 36 -11.39 17.37 -0.49
C GLY A 36 -10.68 16.21 0.21
N LEU A 37 -9.81 15.51 -0.51
CA LEU A 37 -8.99 14.42 0.02
C LEU A 37 -8.16 14.89 1.23
N GLY A 38 -7.48 16.04 1.14
CA GLY A 38 -6.69 16.58 2.25
C GLY A 38 -7.51 16.92 3.50
N LYS A 39 -8.73 17.46 3.32
CA LYS A 39 -9.62 17.78 4.46
C LYS A 39 -10.13 16.52 5.16
N VAL A 40 -10.56 15.53 4.39
CA VAL A 40 -10.98 14.23 4.92
C VAL A 40 -9.79 13.53 5.58
N ALA A 41 -8.59 13.63 4.97
CA ALA A 41 -7.36 13.04 5.49
C ALA A 41 -7.00 13.50 6.89
N TYR A 42 -7.26 14.77 7.27
CA TYR A 42 -7.01 15.24 8.63
C TYR A 42 -7.84 14.45 9.65
N PHE A 43 -9.13 14.27 9.39
CA PHE A 43 -9.98 13.47 10.26
C PHE A 43 -9.55 12.00 10.24
N THR A 44 -9.32 11.43 9.05
CA THR A 44 -9.00 10.01 8.93
C THR A 44 -7.62 9.65 9.48
N ALA A 45 -6.68 10.60 9.52
CA ALA A 45 -5.37 10.41 10.12
C ALA A 45 -5.41 10.61 11.64
N ILE A 46 -6.04 11.68 12.14
CA ILE A 46 -5.98 12.06 13.57
C ILE A 46 -6.86 11.16 14.44
N PHE A 47 -8.06 10.79 13.96
CA PHE A 47 -9.02 10.02 14.76
C PHE A 47 -8.45 8.67 15.25
N PRO A 48 -7.78 7.86 14.40
CA PRO A 48 -7.11 6.65 14.87
C PRO A 48 -6.06 6.89 15.97
N TYR A 49 -5.29 7.98 15.92
CA TYR A 49 -4.31 8.29 16.97
C TYR A 49 -4.96 8.59 18.32
N ILE A 50 -6.07 9.34 18.29
CA ILE A 50 -6.87 9.60 19.49
C ILE A 50 -7.36 8.26 20.07
N MET A 51 -7.90 7.39 19.22
CA MET A 51 -8.39 6.07 19.64
C MET A 51 -7.30 5.18 20.20
N ILE A 52 -6.15 5.09 19.54
CA ILE A 52 -5.00 4.30 20.02
C ILE A 52 -4.52 4.84 21.37
N THR A 53 -4.48 6.16 21.55
CA THR A 53 -4.05 6.77 22.81
C THR A 53 -5.03 6.47 23.95
N ILE A 54 -6.34 6.51 23.69
CA ILE A 54 -7.35 6.15 24.68
C ILE A 54 -7.25 4.65 25.02
N LEU A 55 -7.11 3.78 24.01
CA LEU A 55 -6.94 2.34 24.22
C LEU A 55 -5.66 2.01 24.98
N LEU A 56 -4.56 2.72 24.70
CA LEU A 56 -3.30 2.59 25.43
C LEU A 56 -3.45 3.04 26.88
N GLY A 57 -4.06 4.21 27.12
CA GLY A 57 -4.31 4.72 28.47
C GLY A 57 -5.21 3.79 29.29
N ARG A 58 -6.25 3.23 28.68
CA ARG A 58 -7.10 2.23 29.33
C ARG A 58 -6.38 0.91 29.55
N GLY A 59 -5.64 0.42 28.55
CA GLY A 59 -4.83 -0.79 28.66
C GLY A 59 -3.82 -0.69 29.82
N ALA A 60 -3.18 0.47 29.99
CA ALA A 60 -2.28 0.72 31.11
C ALA A 60 -2.96 0.72 32.50
N SER A 61 -4.28 0.97 32.56
CA SER A 61 -5.07 1.03 33.80
C SER A 61 -5.72 -0.30 34.21
N LEU A 62 -5.54 -1.35 33.40
CA LEU A 62 -6.05 -2.70 33.68
C LEU A 62 -5.00 -3.52 34.45
N ASP A 63 -5.46 -4.48 35.25
CA ASP A 63 -4.58 -5.35 36.01
C ASP A 63 -3.74 -6.22 35.06
N GLY A 64 -2.45 -6.41 35.37
CA GLY A 64 -1.53 -7.14 34.48
C GLY A 64 -0.94 -6.31 33.32
N ALA A 65 -1.17 -4.99 33.28
CA ALA A 65 -0.69 -4.13 32.19
C ALA A 65 0.83 -4.08 32.01
N LEU A 66 1.55 -3.88 33.11
CA LEU A 66 3.03 -3.89 33.14
C LEU A 66 3.60 -5.20 32.57
N ASP A 67 2.83 -6.24 32.72
CA ASP A 67 3.19 -7.62 32.57
C ASP A 67 3.01 -8.05 31.10
N GLY A 68 2.03 -7.46 30.40
CA GLY A 68 1.88 -7.51 28.94
C GLY A 68 2.85 -6.59 28.19
N ILE A 69 3.14 -5.40 28.74
CA ILE A 69 4.21 -4.53 28.21
C ILE A 69 5.56 -5.24 28.31
N LYS A 70 5.86 -5.85 29.46
CA LYS A 70 7.09 -6.61 29.68
C LYS A 70 7.23 -7.74 28.66
N TYR A 71 6.17 -8.49 28.37
CA TYR A 71 6.21 -9.49 27.30
C TYR A 71 6.57 -8.85 25.95
N TYR A 72 5.91 -7.75 25.57
CA TYR A 72 6.12 -7.11 24.27
C TYR A 72 7.55 -6.57 24.07
N VAL A 73 8.16 -6.03 25.13
CA VAL A 73 9.50 -5.41 25.05
C VAL A 73 10.64 -6.34 25.45
N THR A 74 10.37 -7.54 25.97
CA THR A 74 11.43 -8.48 26.38
C THR A 74 12.11 -9.06 25.13
N PRO A 75 13.40 -8.80 24.91
CA PRO A 75 14.09 -9.24 23.71
C PRO A 75 14.45 -10.73 23.80
N GLU A 76 14.05 -11.50 22.79
CA GLU A 76 14.51 -12.87 22.58
C GLU A 76 15.63 -12.89 21.53
N TRP A 77 16.87 -12.73 21.99
CA TRP A 77 18.04 -12.59 21.10
C TRP A 77 18.27 -13.78 20.18
N GLU A 78 17.88 -14.98 20.60
CA GLU A 78 17.97 -16.20 19.79
C GLU A 78 17.12 -16.13 18.52
N LYS A 79 15.98 -15.44 18.56
CA LYS A 79 15.11 -15.23 17.39
C LYS A 79 15.81 -14.39 16.31
N LEU A 80 16.76 -13.52 16.66
CA LEU A 80 17.52 -12.72 15.69
C LEU A 80 18.46 -13.55 14.81
N ALA A 81 18.84 -14.76 15.24
CA ALA A 81 19.63 -15.68 14.41
C ALA A 81 18.80 -16.31 13.28
N ASN A 82 17.46 -16.24 13.37
CA ASN A 82 16.58 -16.81 12.37
C ASN A 82 16.31 -15.81 11.23
N ILE A 83 16.77 -16.15 10.01
CA ILE A 83 16.56 -15.32 8.81
C ILE A 83 15.08 -15.09 8.49
N LYS A 84 14.18 -15.99 8.91
CA LYS A 84 12.73 -15.82 8.76
C LYS A 84 12.22 -14.58 9.49
N VAL A 85 12.77 -14.27 10.67
CA VAL A 85 12.39 -13.09 11.47
C VAL A 85 12.75 -11.80 10.73
N TRP A 86 13.94 -11.75 10.11
CA TRP A 86 14.37 -10.62 9.29
C TRP A 86 13.52 -10.47 8.03
N SER A 87 13.19 -11.58 7.36
CA SER A 87 12.29 -11.56 6.21
C SER A 87 10.92 -10.98 6.56
N GLN A 88 10.31 -11.46 7.65
CA GLN A 88 9.01 -10.98 8.12
C GLN A 88 9.06 -9.49 8.50
N ALA A 89 10.10 -9.06 9.22
CA ALA A 89 10.28 -7.67 9.61
C ALA A 89 10.39 -6.73 8.39
N ALA A 90 11.19 -7.13 7.40
CA ALA A 90 11.40 -6.35 6.19
C ALA A 90 10.16 -6.31 5.29
N SER A 91 9.49 -7.45 5.08
CA SER A 91 8.19 -7.50 4.40
C SER A 91 7.16 -6.61 5.09
N GLN A 92 7.09 -6.66 6.42
CA GLN A 92 6.15 -5.84 7.19
C GLN A 92 6.41 -4.34 7.03
N ILE A 93 7.68 -3.88 6.98
CA ILE A 93 7.99 -2.47 6.70
C ILE A 93 7.62 -2.11 5.25
N PHE A 94 7.96 -2.98 4.29
CA PHE A 94 7.69 -2.76 2.87
C PHE A 94 6.18 -2.55 2.60
N PHE A 95 5.33 -3.48 3.06
CA PHE A 95 3.88 -3.37 2.85
C PHE A 95 3.24 -2.28 3.71
N SER A 96 3.74 -2.06 4.93
CA SER A 96 3.22 -1.01 5.81
C SER A 96 3.35 0.40 5.25
N LEU A 97 4.40 0.67 4.48
CA LEU A 97 4.60 1.97 3.83
C LEU A 97 3.93 2.05 2.44
N SER A 98 3.33 0.95 1.94
CA SER A 98 2.69 0.86 0.62
C SER A 98 3.58 1.39 -0.52
N ILE A 99 4.89 1.11 -0.43
CA ILE A 99 5.88 1.58 -1.41
C ILE A 99 5.68 0.80 -2.71
N CYS A 100 5.92 1.46 -3.86
CA CYS A 100 5.84 0.86 -5.20
C CYS A 100 4.43 0.38 -5.60
N MET A 101 3.38 0.91 -4.96
CA MET A 101 1.97 0.66 -5.31
C MET A 101 1.31 1.84 -6.03
N GLY A 102 2.08 2.81 -6.52
CA GLY A 102 1.59 3.99 -7.25
C GLY A 102 0.95 5.09 -6.39
N GLY A 103 0.44 4.77 -5.20
CA GLY A 103 -0.19 5.72 -4.28
C GLY A 103 0.72 6.89 -3.89
N VAL A 104 1.89 6.58 -3.32
CA VAL A 104 2.86 7.60 -2.89
C VAL A 104 3.40 8.41 -4.08
N ILE A 105 3.59 7.77 -5.24
CA ILE A 105 4.03 8.43 -6.48
C ILE A 105 2.99 9.48 -6.91
N THR A 106 1.71 9.08 -6.92
CA THR A 106 0.60 9.95 -7.29
C THR A 106 0.47 11.13 -6.33
N LEU A 107 0.49 10.89 -5.03
CA LEU A 107 0.43 11.97 -4.03
C LEU A 107 1.62 12.93 -4.14
N SER A 108 2.82 12.38 -4.37
CA SER A 108 4.04 13.19 -4.54
C SER A 108 4.00 14.05 -5.80
N SER A 109 3.26 13.64 -6.85
CA SER A 109 3.10 14.43 -8.08
C SER A 109 2.36 15.76 -7.88
N TYR A 110 1.60 15.91 -6.79
CA TYR A 110 0.93 17.15 -6.43
C TYR A 110 1.79 18.11 -5.62
N ASN A 111 2.96 17.66 -5.14
CA ASN A 111 3.83 18.51 -4.35
C ASN A 111 4.47 19.62 -5.20
N PRO A 112 4.77 20.79 -4.60
CA PRO A 112 5.61 21.78 -5.25
C PRO A 112 6.97 21.17 -5.64
N PHE A 113 7.51 21.58 -6.78
CA PHE A 113 8.77 21.03 -7.30
C PHE A 113 9.96 21.15 -6.32
N LYS A 114 10.03 22.24 -5.55
CA LYS A 114 11.07 22.49 -4.54
C LYS A 114 10.72 21.97 -3.13
N ASN A 115 9.76 21.07 -3.01
CA ASN A 115 9.38 20.51 -1.72
C ASN A 115 10.50 19.64 -1.13
N ASN A 116 10.68 19.69 0.20
CA ASN A 116 11.67 18.87 0.88
C ASN A 116 11.16 17.44 1.12
N PHE A 117 11.15 16.64 0.06
CA PHE A 117 10.66 15.27 0.09
C PHE A 117 11.44 14.35 1.04
N LEU A 118 12.71 14.66 1.37
CA LEU A 118 13.51 13.86 2.31
C LEU A 118 12.99 13.99 3.74
N ARG A 119 12.66 15.22 4.15
CA ARG A 119 12.05 15.47 5.45
C ARG A 119 10.72 14.74 5.55
N ASP A 120 9.87 14.90 4.54
CA ASP A 120 8.54 14.28 4.52
C ASP A 120 8.63 12.76 4.57
N SER A 121 9.52 12.15 3.77
CA SER A 121 9.73 10.70 3.75
C SER A 121 10.22 10.16 5.10
N LEU A 122 11.14 10.88 5.78
CA LEU A 122 11.61 10.51 7.10
C LEU A 122 10.51 10.62 8.16
N THR A 123 9.74 11.71 8.13
CA THR A 123 8.60 11.90 9.04
C THR A 123 7.57 10.79 8.87
N ILE A 124 7.21 10.44 7.62
CA ILE A 124 6.29 9.34 7.34
C ILE A 124 6.83 8.01 7.89
N ALA A 125 8.11 7.70 7.66
CA ALA A 125 8.72 6.45 8.14
C ALA A 125 8.73 6.34 9.68
N VAL A 126 9.06 7.44 10.38
CA VAL A 126 9.06 7.50 11.85
C VAL A 126 7.64 7.38 12.40
N CYS A 127 6.69 8.18 11.88
CA CYS A 127 5.30 8.14 12.32
C CYS A 127 4.68 6.75 12.10
N ASN A 128 4.93 6.13 10.95
CA ASN A 128 4.45 4.78 10.66
C ASN A 128 4.98 3.75 11.69
N SER A 129 6.28 3.82 12.01
CA SER A 129 6.91 2.91 12.97
C SER A 129 6.38 3.11 14.40
N LEU A 130 6.21 4.36 14.84
CA LEU A 130 5.65 4.69 16.15
C LEU A 130 4.19 4.23 16.29
N THR A 131 3.39 4.42 15.24
CA THR A 131 1.98 3.98 15.22
C THR A 131 1.90 2.47 15.40
N ARG A 132 2.74 1.73 14.67
CA ARG A 132 2.82 0.26 14.79
C ARG A 132 3.25 -0.18 16.17
N PHE A 133 4.27 0.44 16.74
CA PHE A 133 4.70 0.15 18.11
C PHE A 133 3.54 0.32 19.12
N ALA A 134 2.77 1.41 19.01
CA ALA A 134 1.62 1.65 19.86
C ALA A 134 0.53 0.57 19.69
N ILE A 135 0.18 0.20 18.45
CA ILE A 135 -0.84 -0.83 18.17
C ILE A 135 -0.39 -2.21 18.71
N PHE A 136 0.85 -2.63 18.41
CA PHE A 136 1.37 -3.91 18.87
C PHE A 136 1.53 -3.97 20.40
N SER A 137 1.86 -2.84 21.05
CA SER A 137 1.88 -2.77 22.51
C SER A 137 0.48 -2.98 23.11
N VAL A 138 -0.59 -2.46 22.49
CA VAL A 138 -1.97 -2.72 22.95
C VAL A 138 -2.34 -4.20 22.74
N ILE A 139 -1.91 -4.82 21.64
CA ILE A 139 -2.15 -6.26 21.38
C ILE A 139 -1.45 -7.12 22.43
N GLY A 140 -0.17 -6.87 22.69
CA GLY A 140 0.61 -7.61 23.69
C GLY A 140 0.02 -7.49 25.09
N PHE A 141 -0.53 -6.32 25.42
CA PHE A 141 -1.29 -6.11 26.64
C PHE A 141 -2.56 -6.99 26.71
N MET A 142 -3.42 -6.93 25.69
CA MET A 142 -4.70 -7.66 25.68
C MET A 142 -4.55 -9.18 25.68
N ALA A 143 -3.51 -9.71 25.01
CA ALA A 143 -3.30 -11.15 24.95
C ALA A 143 -3.01 -11.76 26.33
N LYS A 144 -2.32 -11.01 27.21
CA LYS A 144 -2.09 -11.43 28.59
C LYS A 144 -3.37 -11.44 29.42
N ASP A 145 -4.20 -10.41 29.29
CA ASP A 145 -5.49 -10.31 30.00
C ASP A 145 -6.46 -11.43 29.58
N LEU A 146 -6.45 -11.79 28.29
CA LEU A 146 -7.21 -12.93 27.75
C LEU A 146 -6.59 -14.29 28.08
N ASN A 147 -5.44 -14.33 28.77
CA ASN A 147 -4.67 -15.53 29.10
C ASN A 147 -4.39 -16.44 27.89
N LYS A 148 -4.17 -15.82 26.72
CA LYS A 148 -3.83 -16.49 25.45
C LYS A 148 -2.38 -16.20 25.08
N ASN A 149 -1.73 -17.16 24.43
CA ASN A 149 -0.41 -16.91 23.86
C ASN A 149 -0.51 -15.81 22.79
N ILE A 150 0.45 -14.88 22.81
CA ILE A 150 0.49 -13.79 21.83
C ILE A 150 0.62 -14.32 20.41
N ASP A 151 1.30 -15.44 20.21
CA ASP A 151 1.40 -16.09 18.90
C ASP A 151 0.01 -16.52 18.37
N GLU A 152 -0.88 -17.04 19.23
CA GLU A 152 -2.25 -17.43 18.85
C GLU A 152 -3.17 -16.23 18.55
N VAL A 153 -2.83 -15.07 19.09
CA VAL A 153 -3.58 -13.82 18.93
C VAL A 153 -3.06 -13.03 17.72
N ALA A 154 -1.75 -12.98 17.53
CA ALA A 154 -1.07 -12.26 16.47
C ALA A 154 -1.22 -12.92 15.09
N ASP A 155 -1.28 -14.25 15.02
CA ASP A 155 -1.43 -15.00 13.76
C ASP A 155 -2.84 -14.91 13.14
N GLN A 156 -3.80 -14.25 13.80
CA GLN A 156 -5.19 -14.26 13.34
C GLN A 156 -5.49 -13.31 12.18
N GLY A 157 -4.55 -12.47 11.73
CA GLY A 157 -4.77 -11.54 10.60
C GLY A 157 -6.07 -10.74 10.77
N VAL A 158 -7.06 -10.98 9.90
CA VAL A 158 -8.42 -10.41 9.99
C VAL A 158 -9.14 -10.76 11.30
N GLY A 159 -8.94 -11.98 11.82
CA GLY A 159 -9.52 -12.46 13.08
C GLY A 159 -9.07 -11.66 14.30
N LEU A 160 -7.86 -11.08 14.30
CA LEU A 160 -7.42 -10.21 15.39
C LEU A 160 -8.37 -9.00 15.51
N ALA A 161 -8.60 -8.29 14.40
CA ALA A 161 -9.44 -7.10 14.33
C ALA A 161 -10.93 -7.38 14.61
N PHE A 162 -11.47 -8.51 14.14
CA PHE A 162 -12.91 -8.78 14.18
C PHE A 162 -13.35 -9.81 15.24
N ILE A 163 -12.42 -10.47 15.93
CA ILE A 163 -12.71 -11.42 17.01
C ILE A 163 -12.05 -10.96 18.31
N VAL A 164 -10.72 -10.84 18.32
CA VAL A 164 -9.97 -10.55 19.55
C VAL A 164 -10.26 -9.16 20.10
N TYR A 165 -10.20 -8.13 19.25
CA TYR A 165 -10.47 -6.75 19.68
C TYR A 165 -11.90 -6.58 20.21
N PRO A 166 -12.97 -7.00 19.50
CA PRO A 166 -14.33 -6.91 20.04
C PRO A 166 -14.52 -7.66 21.36
N SER A 167 -13.89 -8.83 21.53
CA SER A 167 -13.89 -9.54 22.82
C SER A 167 -13.27 -8.70 23.93
N ALA A 168 -12.11 -8.08 23.70
CA ALA A 168 -11.49 -7.19 24.69
C ALA A 168 -12.33 -5.93 24.96
N LEU A 169 -12.90 -5.31 23.91
CA LEU A 169 -13.75 -4.12 24.05
C LEU A 169 -15.05 -4.41 24.81
N SER A 170 -15.56 -5.65 24.73
CA SER A 170 -16.75 -6.08 25.47
C SER A 170 -16.54 -6.11 26.99
N MET A 171 -15.29 -6.19 27.45
CA MET A 171 -14.92 -6.19 28.87
C MET A 171 -14.81 -4.76 29.44
N LEU A 172 -14.90 -3.74 28.59
CA LEU A 172 -14.83 -2.34 29.01
C LEU A 172 -16.19 -1.81 29.49
N PRO A 173 -16.20 -0.90 30.49
CA PRO A 173 -17.42 -0.20 30.84
C PRO A 173 -17.90 0.62 29.64
N VAL A 174 -19.21 0.64 29.39
CA VAL A 174 -19.80 1.27 28.19
C VAL A 174 -19.28 0.64 26.88
N ALA A 175 -19.11 -0.69 26.86
CA ALA A 175 -18.64 -1.46 25.69
C ALA A 175 -19.26 -1.08 24.32
N PRO A 176 -20.56 -0.72 24.19
CA PRO A 176 -21.12 -0.30 22.91
C PRO A 176 -20.45 0.95 22.32
N LEU A 177 -20.07 1.92 23.16
CA LEU A 177 -19.37 3.13 22.73
C LEU A 177 -18.00 2.79 22.13
N TRP A 178 -17.21 1.98 22.86
CA TRP A 178 -15.87 1.59 22.44
C TRP A 178 -15.87 0.75 21.17
N SER A 179 -16.84 -0.16 21.04
CA SER A 179 -17.01 -0.98 19.84
C SER A 179 -17.34 -0.12 18.63
N CYS A 180 -18.26 0.85 18.77
CA CYS A 180 -18.60 1.79 17.70
C CYS A 180 -17.39 2.60 17.24
N LEU A 181 -16.65 3.18 18.19
CA LEU A 181 -15.46 3.98 17.90
C LEU A 181 -14.33 3.15 17.26
N PHE A 182 -14.15 1.91 17.69
CA PHE A 182 -13.14 1.00 17.15
C PHE A 182 -13.44 0.57 15.71
N PHE A 183 -14.68 0.16 15.41
CA PHE A 183 -15.05 -0.20 14.03
C PHE A 183 -15.09 1.03 13.12
N LEU A 184 -15.48 2.19 13.63
CA LEU A 184 -15.35 3.45 12.92
C LEU A 184 -13.89 3.76 12.61
N MET A 185 -12.97 3.51 13.55
CA MET A 185 -11.53 3.66 13.34
C MET A 185 -11.01 2.72 12.26
N ILE A 186 -11.35 1.42 12.30
CA ILE A 186 -10.96 0.46 11.26
C ILE A 186 -11.45 0.91 9.89
N LEU A 187 -12.72 1.33 9.80
CA LEU A 187 -13.31 1.83 8.57
C LEU A 187 -12.52 3.05 8.06
N ILE A 188 -12.29 4.04 8.92
CA ILE A 188 -11.53 5.25 8.60
C ILE A 188 -10.09 4.92 8.12
N LEU A 189 -9.40 3.99 8.78
CA LEU A 189 -8.05 3.56 8.39
C LEU A 189 -8.05 2.89 7.01
N GLY A 190 -9.00 2.00 6.75
CA GLY A 190 -9.16 1.36 5.43
C GLY A 190 -9.43 2.38 4.33
N PHE A 191 -10.38 3.29 4.56
CA PHE A 191 -10.72 4.37 3.64
C PHE A 191 -9.52 5.26 3.31
N GLY A 192 -8.71 5.63 4.31
CA GLY A 192 -7.51 6.45 4.10
C GLY A 192 -6.55 5.86 3.07
N SER A 193 -6.25 4.57 3.21
CA SER A 193 -5.38 3.83 2.30
C SER A 193 -6.01 3.64 0.92
N GLU A 194 -7.28 3.23 0.88
CA GLU A 194 -8.00 2.97 -0.37
C GLU A 194 -8.15 4.24 -1.22
N MET A 195 -8.40 5.41 -0.60
CA MET A 195 -8.54 6.67 -1.33
C MET A 195 -7.29 7.00 -2.14
N THR A 196 -6.12 6.71 -1.58
CA THR A 196 -4.84 6.95 -2.23
C THR A 196 -4.63 6.03 -3.43
N LEU A 197 -5.03 4.76 -3.33
CA LEU A 197 -4.91 3.79 -4.42
C LEU A 197 -5.89 4.06 -5.55
N ILE A 198 -7.14 4.40 -5.23
CA ILE A 198 -8.14 4.75 -6.26
C ILE A 198 -7.76 6.04 -6.97
N GLU A 199 -7.27 7.05 -6.25
CA GLU A 199 -6.76 8.26 -6.90
C GLU A 199 -5.58 7.93 -7.84
N ALA A 200 -4.68 7.03 -7.46
CA ALA A 200 -3.58 6.60 -8.33
C ALA A 200 -4.07 5.94 -9.63
N ILE A 201 -5.07 5.06 -9.55
CA ILE A 201 -5.67 4.42 -10.72
C ILE A 201 -6.35 5.48 -11.62
N VAL A 202 -7.19 6.34 -11.03
CA VAL A 202 -7.92 7.37 -11.77
C VAL A 202 -6.95 8.34 -12.46
N MET A 203 -5.89 8.75 -11.77
CA MET A 203 -4.88 9.64 -12.35
C MET A 203 -4.10 8.99 -13.47
N THR A 204 -3.67 7.74 -13.28
CA THR A 204 -2.98 6.99 -14.34
C THR A 204 -3.82 6.91 -15.63
N ILE A 205 -5.13 6.70 -15.50
CA ILE A 205 -6.06 6.67 -16.65
C ILE A 205 -6.23 8.07 -17.27
N VAL A 206 -6.42 9.10 -16.44
CA VAL A 206 -6.63 10.48 -16.90
C VAL A 206 -5.39 11.04 -17.60
N ASP A 207 -4.20 10.75 -17.08
CA ASP A 207 -2.91 11.23 -17.59
C ASP A 207 -2.51 10.56 -18.91
N GLN A 208 -3.07 9.40 -19.24
CA GLN A 208 -2.89 8.76 -20.54
C GLN A 208 -3.60 9.54 -21.68
N TRP A 209 -4.74 10.19 -21.40
CA TRP A 209 -5.48 11.00 -22.37
C TRP A 209 -5.95 12.35 -21.76
N PRO A 210 -5.01 13.25 -21.43
CA PRO A 210 -5.31 14.43 -20.62
C PRO A 210 -6.30 15.37 -21.30
N HIS A 211 -6.22 15.52 -22.62
CA HIS A 211 -7.13 16.38 -23.39
C HIS A 211 -8.59 15.91 -23.35
N LYS A 212 -8.84 14.58 -23.26
CA LYS A 212 -10.19 14.01 -23.30
C LYS A 212 -10.76 13.71 -21.91
N LEU A 213 -9.91 13.31 -20.96
CA LEU A 213 -10.39 12.75 -19.69
C LEU A 213 -10.30 13.72 -18.51
N ARG A 214 -9.46 14.76 -18.57
CA ARG A 214 -9.28 15.70 -17.44
C ARG A 214 -10.57 16.42 -17.04
N HIS A 215 -11.37 16.85 -18.01
CA HIS A 215 -12.68 17.46 -17.76
C HIS A 215 -13.76 16.45 -17.34
N ARG A 216 -13.52 15.15 -17.54
CA ARG A 216 -14.43 14.05 -17.19
C ARG A 216 -13.90 13.18 -16.04
N LYS A 217 -12.96 13.69 -15.23
CA LYS A 217 -12.34 12.95 -14.13
C LYS A 217 -13.38 12.27 -13.23
N VAL A 218 -14.47 12.97 -12.89
CA VAL A 218 -15.54 12.44 -12.02
C VAL A 218 -16.24 11.23 -12.65
N TRP A 219 -16.42 11.21 -13.98
CA TRP A 219 -16.98 10.06 -14.69
C TRP A 219 -16.01 8.88 -14.74
N VAL A 220 -14.71 9.15 -14.90
CA VAL A 220 -13.67 8.11 -14.82
C VAL A 220 -13.65 7.49 -13.41
N LEU A 221 -13.70 8.31 -12.36
CA LEU A 221 -13.81 7.86 -10.98
C LEU A 221 -15.06 7.00 -10.76
N ALA A 222 -16.23 7.45 -11.22
CA ALA A 222 -17.47 6.68 -11.11
C ALA A 222 -17.34 5.30 -11.79
N CYS A 223 -16.76 5.25 -12.99
CA CYS A 223 -16.51 4.00 -13.71
C CYS A 223 -15.59 3.07 -12.91
N VAL A 224 -14.47 3.58 -12.40
CA VAL A 224 -13.53 2.80 -11.58
C VAL A 224 -14.22 2.25 -10.33
N CYS A 225 -14.98 3.08 -9.60
CA CYS A 225 -15.71 2.63 -8.41
C CYS A 225 -16.75 1.54 -8.74
N VAL A 226 -17.48 1.65 -9.85
CA VAL A 226 -18.45 0.63 -10.28
C VAL A 226 -17.75 -0.67 -10.66
N VAL A 227 -16.66 -0.61 -11.43
CA VAL A 227 -15.89 -1.80 -11.81
C VAL A 227 -15.33 -2.51 -10.57
N MET A 228 -14.77 -1.76 -9.63
CA MET A 228 -14.21 -2.33 -8.39
C MET A 228 -15.30 -2.85 -7.45
N PHE A 229 -16.47 -2.20 -7.38
CA PHE A 229 -17.64 -2.71 -6.67
C PHE A 229 -18.08 -4.07 -7.23
N LEU A 230 -18.21 -4.18 -8.56
CA LEU A 230 -18.59 -5.43 -9.22
C LEU A 230 -17.57 -6.54 -9.00
N ALA A 231 -16.27 -6.21 -9.04
CA ALA A 231 -15.21 -7.15 -8.70
C ALA A 231 -15.26 -7.58 -7.22
N GLY A 232 -15.61 -6.67 -6.31
CA GLY A 232 -15.75 -6.96 -4.88
C GLY A 232 -16.92 -7.88 -4.55
N LEU A 233 -17.94 -8.02 -5.41
CA LEU A 233 -19.09 -8.90 -5.17
C LEU A 233 -18.70 -10.36 -4.99
N PHE A 234 -17.62 -10.82 -5.62
CA PHE A 234 -17.10 -12.19 -5.43
C PHE A 234 -16.72 -12.45 -3.97
N MET A 235 -16.24 -11.43 -3.26
CA MET A 235 -15.87 -11.50 -1.84
C MET A 235 -17.07 -11.33 -0.90
N CYS A 236 -18.25 -10.98 -1.41
CA CYS A 236 -19.50 -10.93 -0.64
C CYS A 236 -20.28 -12.25 -0.68
N THR A 237 -19.72 -13.31 -1.26
CA THR A 237 -20.33 -14.64 -1.25
C THR A 237 -20.11 -15.36 0.08
N SER A 238 -20.84 -16.46 0.32
CA SER A 238 -20.63 -17.35 1.49
C SER A 238 -19.22 -17.94 1.61
N ALA A 239 -18.43 -17.93 0.53
CA ALA A 239 -17.03 -18.33 0.48
C ALA A 239 -16.06 -17.13 0.42
N GLY A 240 -16.56 -15.90 0.59
CA GLY A 240 -15.81 -14.67 0.37
C GLY A 240 -14.53 -14.52 1.21
N ILE A 241 -14.53 -15.05 2.44
CA ILE A 241 -13.34 -15.05 3.30
C ILE A 241 -12.20 -15.89 2.72
N TYR A 242 -12.52 -17.00 2.04
CA TYR A 242 -11.50 -17.83 1.38
C TYR A 242 -10.91 -17.11 0.16
N ILE A 243 -11.74 -16.40 -0.59
CA ILE A 243 -11.29 -15.58 -1.73
C ILE A 243 -10.41 -14.43 -1.24
N LEU A 244 -10.82 -13.74 -0.16
CA LEU A 244 -10.03 -12.69 0.48
C LEU A 244 -8.65 -13.20 0.89
N GLN A 245 -8.59 -14.33 1.61
CA GLN A 245 -7.34 -14.91 2.07
C GLN A 245 -6.45 -15.35 0.90
N LEU A 246 -7.03 -15.93 -0.15
CA LEU A 246 -6.30 -16.32 -1.36
C LEU A 246 -5.69 -15.08 -2.05
N MET A 247 -6.46 -14.01 -2.20
CA MET A 247 -5.96 -12.77 -2.80
C MET A 247 -4.87 -12.13 -1.93
N ASP A 248 -5.06 -12.08 -0.62
CA ASP A 248 -4.10 -11.51 0.33
C ASP A 248 -2.76 -12.29 0.31
N SER A 249 -2.84 -13.62 0.21
CA SER A 249 -1.65 -14.48 0.22
C SER A 249 -0.85 -14.44 -1.09
N TYR A 250 -1.51 -14.29 -2.24
CA TYR A 250 -0.86 -14.41 -3.56
C TYR A 250 -0.70 -13.10 -4.32
N CYS A 251 -1.68 -12.19 -4.26
CA CYS A 251 -1.70 -11.04 -5.16
C CYS A 251 -0.67 -10.00 -4.73
N VAL A 252 -0.74 -9.54 -3.48
CA VAL A 252 0.05 -8.39 -3.03
C VAL A 252 1.52 -8.74 -2.77
N PRO A 253 1.86 -9.82 -2.02
CA PRO A 253 3.24 -9.99 -1.57
C PRO A 253 4.25 -10.19 -2.70
N TYR A 254 3.88 -11.00 -3.69
CA TYR A 254 4.75 -11.35 -4.81
C TYR A 254 4.77 -10.25 -5.87
N SER A 255 3.60 -9.74 -6.28
CA SER A 255 3.55 -8.74 -7.36
C SER A 255 4.15 -7.41 -6.94
N ALA A 256 3.91 -6.94 -5.72
CA ALA A 256 4.46 -5.67 -5.26
C ALA A 256 5.98 -5.70 -5.10
N LEU A 257 6.55 -6.79 -4.58
CA LEU A 257 8.02 -6.95 -4.50
C LEU A 257 8.64 -7.06 -5.90
N PHE A 258 7.98 -7.75 -6.84
CA PHE A 258 8.46 -7.85 -8.22
C PHE A 258 8.43 -6.47 -8.91
N ILE A 259 7.32 -5.73 -8.80
CA ILE A 259 7.20 -4.37 -9.34
C ILE A 259 8.27 -3.46 -8.72
N ALA A 260 8.44 -3.49 -7.40
CA ALA A 260 9.44 -2.68 -6.71
C ALA A 260 10.87 -2.99 -7.17
N PHE A 261 11.19 -4.26 -7.41
CA PHE A 261 12.50 -4.64 -7.94
C PHE A 261 12.76 -3.96 -9.29
N PHE A 262 11.81 -4.03 -10.23
CA PHE A 262 11.95 -3.42 -11.54
C PHE A 262 11.94 -1.88 -11.50
N GLU A 263 11.15 -1.26 -10.62
CA GLU A 263 11.16 0.19 -10.43
C GLU A 263 12.54 0.68 -9.99
N VAL A 264 13.09 0.08 -8.93
CA VAL A 264 14.40 0.48 -8.40
C VAL A 264 15.52 0.17 -9.41
N MET A 265 15.47 -0.98 -10.08
CA MET A 265 16.43 -1.33 -11.14
C MET A 265 16.39 -0.34 -12.31
N THR A 266 15.20 0.09 -12.71
CA THR A 266 15.01 1.10 -13.77
C THR A 266 15.64 2.43 -13.36
N ILE A 267 15.39 2.91 -12.14
CA ILE A 267 15.96 4.18 -11.66
C ILE A 267 17.48 4.09 -11.51
N ALA A 268 17.98 3.03 -10.88
CA ALA A 268 19.39 2.88 -10.55
C ALA A 268 20.29 2.66 -11.78
N TRP A 269 19.88 1.78 -12.69
CA TRP A 269 20.72 1.28 -13.79
C TRP A 269 20.30 1.77 -15.17
N VAL A 270 19.00 1.86 -15.46
CA VAL A 270 18.51 2.28 -16.78
C VAL A 270 18.55 3.80 -16.91
N PHE A 271 17.91 4.52 -15.98
CA PHE A 271 17.96 5.99 -15.93
C PHE A 271 19.34 6.48 -15.49
N GLY A 272 19.94 5.79 -14.52
CA GLY A 272 21.29 6.02 -14.02
C GLY A 272 21.33 6.88 -12.76
N MET A 273 21.92 6.32 -11.71
CA MET A 273 21.92 6.91 -10.37
C MET A 273 22.55 8.31 -10.29
N ASN A 274 23.57 8.61 -11.10
CA ASN A 274 24.18 9.94 -11.12
C ASN A 274 23.21 11.01 -11.64
N LYS A 275 22.41 10.69 -12.68
CA LYS A 275 21.39 11.60 -13.20
C LYS A 275 20.28 11.80 -12.18
N TYR A 276 19.86 10.74 -11.50
CA TYR A 276 18.87 10.81 -10.43
C TYR A 276 19.30 11.72 -9.28
N LEU A 277 20.56 11.63 -8.83
CA LEU A 277 21.10 12.53 -7.80
C LEU A 277 21.14 14.00 -8.24
N GLU A 278 21.36 14.28 -9.52
CA GLU A 278 21.26 15.65 -10.05
C GLU A 278 19.82 16.16 -9.97
N ARG A 279 18.84 15.31 -10.31
CA ARG A 279 17.41 15.67 -10.17
C ARG A 279 17.02 15.91 -8.72
N MET A 280 17.52 15.11 -7.79
CA MET A 280 17.32 15.35 -6.35
C MET A 280 17.89 16.71 -5.93
N LYS A 281 19.08 17.09 -6.44
CA LYS A 281 19.68 18.40 -6.18
C LYS A 281 18.89 19.56 -6.78
N GLU A 282 18.34 19.41 -7.98
CA GLU A 282 17.47 20.42 -8.60
C GLU A 282 16.22 20.72 -7.73
N MET A 283 15.66 19.69 -7.09
CA MET A 283 14.49 19.83 -6.21
C MET A 283 14.87 20.37 -4.82
N LEU A 284 15.93 19.86 -4.19
CA LEU A 284 16.34 20.21 -2.82
C LEU A 284 17.22 21.47 -2.74
N GLY A 285 17.79 21.91 -3.87
CA GLY A 285 18.80 22.98 -3.94
C GLY A 285 20.22 22.54 -3.60
N SER A 286 20.41 21.37 -2.98
CA SER A 286 21.70 20.78 -2.66
C SER A 286 21.69 19.27 -2.82
N TYR A 287 22.87 18.64 -2.94
CA TYR A 287 22.92 17.19 -2.92
C TYR A 287 22.52 16.66 -1.54
N PRO A 288 21.77 15.56 -1.49
CA PRO A 288 21.44 14.93 -0.22
C PRO A 288 22.73 14.41 0.43
N PHE A 289 22.99 14.84 1.67
CA PHE A 289 24.21 14.49 2.39
C PHE A 289 24.02 13.21 3.24
N PRO A 290 24.95 12.25 3.20
CA PRO A 290 26.09 12.11 2.28
C PRO A 290 25.67 11.59 0.89
N LYS A 291 26.21 12.17 -0.19
CA LYS A 291 25.84 11.79 -1.58
C LYS A 291 26.09 10.31 -1.88
N GLN A 292 27.22 9.79 -1.40
CA GLN A 292 27.65 8.40 -1.61
C GLN A 292 26.71 7.42 -0.91
N TYR A 293 26.19 7.76 0.27
CA TYR A 293 25.21 6.95 0.98
C TYR A 293 23.99 6.71 0.10
N TRP A 294 23.37 7.78 -0.40
CA TRP A 294 22.19 7.69 -1.28
C TRP A 294 22.48 6.94 -2.58
N LYS A 295 23.66 7.15 -3.17
CA LYS A 295 24.08 6.43 -4.37
C LYS A 295 24.11 4.92 -4.14
N TYR A 296 24.83 4.45 -3.13
CA TYR A 296 24.98 3.01 -2.87
C TYR A 296 23.70 2.38 -2.32
N MET A 297 22.92 3.15 -1.55
CA MET A 297 21.63 2.72 -1.04
C MET A 297 20.68 2.35 -2.18
N TYR A 298 20.48 3.25 -3.15
CA TYR A 298 19.59 2.98 -4.28
C TYR A 298 20.19 2.04 -5.33
N GLN A 299 21.49 2.11 -5.57
CA GLN A 299 22.11 1.34 -6.66
C GLN A 299 22.34 -0.14 -6.32
N TYR A 300 22.62 -0.45 -5.06
CA TYR A 300 22.96 -1.82 -4.64
C TYR A 300 22.10 -2.32 -3.48
N PHE A 301 22.03 -1.56 -2.38
CA PHE A 301 21.38 -2.07 -1.16
C PHE A 301 19.89 -2.35 -1.38
N CYS A 302 19.12 -1.39 -1.91
CA CYS A 302 17.69 -1.55 -2.14
C CYS A 302 17.38 -2.71 -3.11
N PRO A 303 18.00 -2.81 -4.32
CA PRO A 303 17.78 -3.96 -5.21
C PRO A 303 18.12 -5.30 -4.56
N ILE A 304 19.22 -5.40 -3.81
CA ILE A 304 19.65 -6.64 -3.16
C ILE A 304 18.64 -7.03 -2.09
N VAL A 305 18.22 -6.10 -1.22
CA VAL A 305 17.24 -6.38 -0.17
C VAL A 305 15.90 -6.82 -0.78
N ILE A 306 15.40 -6.11 -1.79
CA ILE A 306 14.13 -6.49 -2.45
C ILE A 306 14.25 -7.86 -3.14
N ALA A 307 15.37 -8.15 -3.79
CA ALA A 307 15.62 -9.46 -4.41
C ALA A 307 15.68 -10.58 -3.37
N VAL A 308 16.37 -10.37 -2.25
CA VAL A 308 16.42 -11.32 -1.14
C VAL A 308 15.01 -11.54 -0.58
N LEU A 309 14.24 -10.48 -0.34
CA LEU A 309 12.85 -10.62 0.14
C LEU A 309 12.00 -11.41 -0.83
N LEU A 310 12.09 -11.12 -2.13
CA LEU A 310 11.36 -11.86 -3.16
C LEU A 310 11.72 -13.36 -3.13
N ILE A 311 13.00 -13.69 -3.05
CA ILE A 311 13.47 -15.09 -2.94
C ILE A 311 12.93 -15.73 -1.66
N LEU A 312 13.04 -15.05 -0.52
CA LEU A 312 12.57 -15.58 0.76
C LEU A 312 11.05 -15.79 0.78
N GLN A 313 10.26 -14.98 0.07
CA GLN A 313 8.82 -15.23 -0.08
C GLN A 313 8.53 -16.55 -0.80
N PHE A 314 9.30 -16.89 -1.84
CA PHE A 314 9.16 -18.20 -2.50
C PHE A 314 9.64 -19.35 -1.62
N VAL A 315 10.76 -19.18 -0.91
CA VAL A 315 11.35 -20.22 -0.05
C VAL A 315 10.46 -20.54 1.15
N TYR A 316 9.86 -19.53 1.77
CA TYR A 316 9.01 -19.68 2.96
C TYR A 316 7.51 -19.73 2.64
N LYS A 317 7.13 -19.98 1.37
CA LYS A 317 5.74 -20.19 1.00
C LYS A 317 5.21 -21.42 1.74
N LEU A 318 4.28 -21.18 2.67
CA LEU A 318 3.52 -22.24 3.34
C LEU A 318 2.32 -22.66 2.47
N PRO A 319 1.82 -23.90 2.60
CA PRO A 319 0.55 -24.31 2.03
C PRO A 319 -0.54 -23.31 2.40
N THR A 320 -1.40 -22.96 1.46
CA THR A 320 -2.45 -21.98 1.75
C THR A 320 -3.51 -22.67 2.60
N THR A 321 -3.72 -22.18 3.82
CA THR A 321 -4.72 -22.72 4.75
C THR A 321 -5.54 -21.57 5.36
N TYR A 322 -6.78 -21.87 5.74
CA TYR A 322 -7.62 -20.95 6.50
C TYR A 322 -8.35 -21.72 7.60
N GLY A 323 -7.93 -21.52 8.85
CA GLY A 323 -8.35 -22.37 9.96
C GLY A 323 -7.96 -23.83 9.68
N ASN A 324 -8.94 -24.74 9.70
CA ASN A 324 -8.74 -26.16 9.41
C ASN A 324 -8.93 -26.52 7.92
N TYR A 325 -9.16 -25.54 7.05
CA TYR A 325 -9.38 -25.77 5.62
C TYR A 325 -8.06 -25.63 4.86
N GLU A 326 -7.70 -26.68 4.12
CA GLU A 326 -6.59 -26.67 3.16
C GLU A 326 -7.11 -26.34 1.77
N TYR A 327 -6.44 -25.41 1.08
CA TYR A 327 -6.88 -25.01 -0.24
C TYR A 327 -6.55 -26.09 -1.28
N PRO A 328 -7.48 -26.38 -2.20
CA PRO A 328 -7.22 -27.30 -3.30
C PRO A 328 -6.21 -26.69 -4.27
N VAL A 329 -5.47 -27.55 -4.97
CA VAL A 329 -4.39 -27.12 -5.89
C VAL A 329 -4.88 -26.14 -6.96
N TYR A 330 -6.10 -26.30 -7.48
CA TYR A 330 -6.63 -25.39 -8.49
C TYR A 330 -6.79 -23.95 -7.95
N SER A 331 -7.05 -23.77 -6.64
CA SER A 331 -7.15 -22.44 -6.03
C SER A 331 -5.79 -21.77 -5.95
N GLU A 332 -4.72 -22.53 -5.65
CA GLU A 332 -3.36 -22.01 -5.72
C GLU A 332 -2.96 -21.61 -7.13
N VAL A 333 -3.37 -22.39 -8.14
CA VAL A 333 -3.14 -22.04 -9.56
C VAL A 333 -3.84 -20.72 -9.91
N ILE A 334 -5.09 -20.54 -9.48
CA ILE A 334 -5.81 -19.26 -9.66
C ILE A 334 -5.06 -18.11 -8.96
N GLY A 335 -4.59 -18.32 -7.72
CA GLY A 335 -3.80 -17.32 -7.00
C GLY A 335 -2.54 -16.91 -7.76
N TRP A 336 -1.80 -17.86 -8.33
CA TRP A 336 -0.64 -17.58 -9.17
C TRP A 336 -1.00 -16.88 -10.48
N LEU A 337 -2.09 -17.26 -11.13
CA LEU A 337 -2.56 -16.57 -12.35
C LEU A 337 -2.91 -15.11 -12.06
N LEU A 338 -3.57 -14.83 -10.93
CA LEU A 338 -3.85 -13.46 -10.49
C LEU A 338 -2.56 -12.68 -10.23
N CYS A 339 -1.57 -13.29 -9.57
CA CYS A 339 -0.26 -12.66 -9.36
C CYS A 339 0.46 -12.35 -10.68
N VAL A 340 0.49 -13.31 -11.62
CA VAL A 340 1.13 -13.12 -12.93
C VAL A 340 0.38 -12.08 -13.76
N SER A 341 -0.94 -11.94 -13.59
CA SER A 341 -1.75 -10.99 -14.36
C SER A 341 -1.30 -9.54 -14.22
N SER A 342 -0.77 -9.12 -13.07
CA SER A 342 -0.22 -7.77 -12.88
C SER A 342 1.22 -7.67 -13.37
N ILE A 343 2.03 -8.70 -13.13
CA ILE A 343 3.46 -8.70 -13.44
C ILE A 343 3.74 -8.78 -14.95
N ILE A 344 2.91 -9.52 -15.70
CA ILE A 344 3.11 -9.80 -17.13
C ILE A 344 3.09 -8.52 -17.99
N PHE A 345 2.44 -7.45 -17.51
CA PHE A 345 2.43 -6.17 -18.21
C PHE A 345 3.83 -5.55 -18.35
N ILE A 346 4.75 -5.80 -17.41
CA ILE A 346 6.12 -5.27 -17.50
C ILE A 346 6.85 -5.80 -18.75
N PRO A 347 7.08 -7.12 -18.91
CA PRO A 347 7.70 -7.64 -20.13
C PRO A 347 6.80 -7.50 -21.36
N GLY A 348 5.47 -7.60 -21.21
CA GLY A 348 4.52 -7.49 -22.31
C GLY A 348 4.54 -6.13 -23.00
N ILE A 349 4.51 -5.04 -22.21
CA ILE A 349 4.58 -3.67 -22.74
C ILE A 349 5.98 -3.40 -23.31
N ALA A 350 7.04 -3.87 -22.66
CA ALA A 350 8.41 -3.72 -23.17
C ALA A 350 8.56 -4.38 -24.55
N LEU A 351 8.07 -5.61 -24.71
CA LEU A 351 8.08 -6.31 -25.99
C LEU A 351 7.23 -5.58 -27.03
N TYR A 352 6.02 -5.17 -26.69
CA TYR A 352 5.14 -4.41 -27.58
C TYR A 352 5.81 -3.13 -28.09
N GLN A 353 6.44 -2.34 -27.23
CA GLN A 353 7.12 -1.10 -27.63
C GLN A 353 8.34 -1.35 -28.52
N ILE A 354 9.12 -2.40 -28.24
CA ILE A 354 10.25 -2.79 -29.08
C ILE A 354 9.75 -3.20 -30.46
N LEU A 355 8.75 -4.08 -30.53
CA LEU A 355 8.17 -4.54 -31.79
C LEU A 355 7.55 -3.37 -32.57
N TYR A 356 6.84 -2.48 -31.90
CA TYR A 356 6.28 -1.28 -32.54
C TYR A 356 7.37 -0.42 -33.18
N LYS A 357 8.47 -0.13 -32.48
CA LYS A 357 9.59 0.63 -33.07
C LYS A 357 10.30 -0.11 -34.20
N MET A 358 10.42 -1.43 -34.09
CA MET A 358 11.04 -2.23 -35.15
C MET A 358 10.17 -2.28 -36.41
N PHE A 359 8.85 -2.45 -36.29
CA PHE A 359 7.97 -2.64 -37.44
C PHE A 359 7.40 -1.33 -37.99
N ALA A 360 6.96 -0.40 -37.14
CA ALA A 360 6.38 0.86 -37.57
C ALA A 360 7.45 1.88 -37.99
N GLU A 361 8.54 2.00 -37.22
CA GLU A 361 9.61 2.97 -37.49
C GLU A 361 10.78 2.35 -38.28
N LYS A 362 10.77 1.03 -38.56
CA LYS A 362 11.85 0.29 -39.26
C LYS A 362 13.24 0.42 -38.61
N LEU A 363 13.28 0.59 -37.28
CA LEU A 363 14.55 0.62 -36.55
C LEU A 363 15.15 -0.78 -36.37
N SER A 364 16.48 -0.87 -36.38
CA SER A 364 17.19 -2.06 -35.90
C SER A 364 16.95 -2.27 -34.40
N PHE A 365 16.90 -3.52 -33.93
CA PHE A 365 16.65 -3.88 -32.53
C PHE A 365 17.51 -3.08 -31.54
N LYS A 366 18.82 -2.95 -31.81
CA LYS A 366 19.75 -2.20 -30.95
C LYS A 366 19.36 -0.72 -30.84
N LEU A 367 18.93 -0.12 -31.95
CA LEU A 367 18.54 1.28 -31.98
C LEU A 367 17.18 1.48 -31.31
N ALA A 368 16.22 0.57 -31.55
CA ALA A 368 14.92 0.59 -30.89
C ALA A 368 15.06 0.54 -29.35
N VAL A 369 15.87 -0.38 -28.84
CA VAL A 369 16.14 -0.47 -27.39
C VAL A 369 16.85 0.78 -26.86
N LYS A 370 17.86 1.30 -27.57
CA LYS A 370 18.57 2.52 -27.16
C LYS A 370 17.62 3.71 -27.05
N THR A 371 16.73 3.90 -28.03
CA THR A 371 15.75 4.99 -28.01
C THR A 371 14.72 4.86 -26.88
N LEU A 372 14.33 3.63 -26.49
CA LEU A 372 13.39 3.41 -25.38
C LEU A 372 14.01 3.65 -24.01
N ILE A 373 15.33 3.49 -23.87
CA ILE A 373 16.06 3.74 -22.63
C ILE A 373 16.33 5.24 -22.41
N GLU A 374 16.26 6.04 -23.47
CA GLU A 374 16.47 7.48 -23.38
C GLU A 374 15.23 8.19 -22.76
N PRO A 375 15.41 8.98 -21.69
CA PRO A 375 14.30 9.68 -21.06
C PRO A 375 13.70 10.72 -22.01
N THR A 376 12.38 10.89 -21.97
CA THR A 376 11.68 11.84 -22.83
C THR A 376 12.14 13.29 -22.58
N SER A 377 12.31 14.06 -23.65
CA SER A 377 12.73 15.47 -23.62
C SER A 377 11.75 16.43 -22.93
N VAL A 378 10.56 15.95 -22.53
CA VAL A 378 9.52 16.75 -21.88
C VAL A 378 9.96 17.24 -20.50
N TRP A 379 10.79 16.49 -19.78
CA TRP A 379 11.25 16.89 -18.44
C TRP A 379 12.19 18.11 -18.45
N SER A 380 13.05 18.25 -19.47
CA SER A 380 13.96 19.42 -19.53
C SER A 380 13.17 20.73 -19.69
N LYS A 381 12.06 20.70 -20.44
CA LYS A 381 11.19 21.86 -20.64
C LYS A 381 10.41 22.27 -19.38
N SER A 382 10.04 21.31 -18.51
CA SER A 382 9.36 21.64 -17.25
C SER A 382 10.28 22.26 -16.20
N VAL A 383 11.58 21.92 -16.24
CA VAL A 383 12.60 22.56 -15.40
C VAL A 383 12.85 23.99 -15.87
N GLU A 384 12.90 24.21 -17.19
CA GLU A 384 13.01 25.56 -17.78
C GLU A 384 11.77 26.43 -17.49
N SER A 385 10.55 25.89 -17.62
CA SER A 385 9.33 26.66 -17.33
C SER A 385 9.18 27.02 -15.86
N ASN A 386 9.60 26.14 -14.94
CA ASN A 386 9.54 26.41 -13.51
C ASN A 386 10.76 27.21 -13.01
N GLY A 387 11.87 27.23 -13.76
CA GLY A 387 13.04 28.08 -13.49
C GLY A 387 12.81 29.56 -13.80
N PHE A 388 11.85 29.89 -14.67
CA PHE A 388 11.48 31.28 -15.03
C PHE A 388 10.20 31.79 -14.36
N SER A 389 9.49 30.96 -13.58
CA SER A 389 8.23 31.35 -12.91
C SER A 389 8.42 31.90 -11.48
N ASN A 390 9.52 32.58 -11.20
CA ASN A 390 9.56 33.54 -10.10
C ASN A 390 9.07 34.89 -10.65
N GLY A 391 7.74 35.10 -10.74
CA GLY A 391 7.26 36.42 -11.14
C GLY A 391 5.84 36.62 -11.62
N HIS A 392 4.96 35.61 -11.68
CA HIS A 392 3.54 35.90 -11.92
C HIS A 392 2.62 35.03 -11.08
N GLU A 393 1.92 35.74 -10.18
CA GLU A 393 0.68 35.33 -9.56
C GLU A 393 -0.21 34.59 -10.58
N LYS A 394 -0.66 33.38 -10.22
CA LYS A 394 -1.88 32.83 -10.80
C LYS A 394 -3.07 33.50 -10.12
N SER A 395 -3.24 34.79 -10.40
CA SER A 395 -4.56 35.37 -10.57
C SER A 395 -5.13 34.88 -11.91
N ASP A 396 -6.46 34.82 -11.98
CA ASP A 396 -7.29 34.53 -13.14
C ASP A 396 -7.51 33.05 -13.52
N GLN A 397 -8.74 32.59 -13.77
CA GLN A 397 -10.09 33.14 -13.58
C GLN A 397 -11.08 32.00 -13.90
N ASN A 398 -12.29 32.15 -13.36
CA ASN A 398 -13.53 31.46 -13.70
C ASN A 398 -13.66 30.94 -15.16
N ARG A 399 -13.94 29.63 -15.30
CA ARG A 399 -15.12 29.10 -16.03
C ARG A 399 -15.22 27.59 -15.90
#